data_AF-A0A286XAS2-F1
#
_entry.id   AF-A0A286XAS2-F1
#
_cell.length_a   1.000
_cell.length_b   1.000
_cell.length_c   1.000
_cell.angle_alpha   90.00
_cell.angle_beta   90.00
_cell.angle_gamma   90.00
#
_symmetry.space_group_name_H-M   'P 1'
#
loop_
_entity.id
_entity.type
_entity.pdbx_description
1 polymer ?
#
loop_
_entity_poly.entity_id
_entity_poly.type
_entity_poly.pdbx_seq_one_letter_code
_entity_poly.pdbx_strand_id
1 'polypeptide(L)'
;MGSPEDDLIGIPFPDHSSELLSSLNEQRQLGHLCDLTIRTQGLEYRTHRAVLAACSHYFKKLFTEGGGGAVMGAGGGGTAAGGAGAGVCELDFVGPEALGALLEFAYTATLTTSSANMPAVLQA
;
A
#
# COMPACT_ATOMS: atom_id res chain seq x y z
N MET A 1 38.56 -15.48 -20.64
CA MET A 1 37.66 -14.49 -21.25
C MET A 1 36.82 -13.93 -20.12
N GLY A 2 36.88 -12.62 -19.84
CA GLY A 2 35.92 -11.96 -18.96
C GLY A 2 34.52 -12.07 -19.58
N SER A 3 33.52 -12.31 -18.75
CA SER A 3 32.14 -12.45 -19.18
C SER A 3 31.60 -11.05 -19.54
N PRO A 4 30.69 -10.91 -20.53
CA PRO A 4 30.18 -9.60 -20.98
C PRO A 4 29.43 -8.81 -19.89
N GLU A 5 29.18 -9.43 -18.72
CA GLU A 5 28.69 -8.80 -17.51
C GLU A 5 29.75 -7.94 -16.78
N ASP A 6 31.04 -8.12 -17.08
CA ASP A 6 32.16 -7.35 -16.51
C ASP A 6 32.27 -5.92 -17.10
N ASP A 7 31.54 -5.61 -18.18
CA ASP A 7 31.52 -4.29 -18.85
C ASP A 7 30.25 -3.45 -18.52
N LEU A 8 29.45 -3.86 -17.55
CA LEU A 8 28.23 -3.14 -17.19
C LEU A 8 28.54 -1.84 -16.42
N ILE A 9 28.08 -0.70 -16.94
CA ILE A 9 28.16 0.60 -16.28
C ILE A 9 26.88 0.86 -15.49
N GLY A 10 26.98 0.96 -14.16
CA GLY A 10 25.88 1.38 -13.29
C GLY A 10 25.84 2.90 -13.14
N ILE A 11 24.76 3.53 -13.60
CA ILE A 11 24.53 4.98 -13.43
C ILE A 11 23.48 5.17 -12.33
N PRO A 12 23.82 5.84 -11.21
CA PRO A 12 22.86 6.08 -10.13
C PRO A 12 21.88 7.21 -10.48
N PHE A 13 20.59 6.98 -10.21
CA PHE A 13 19.53 7.99 -10.30
C PHE A 13 18.93 8.20 -8.89
N PRO A 14 19.50 9.10 -8.06
CA PRO A 14 19.15 9.21 -6.65
C PRO A 14 17.68 9.59 -6.41
N ASP A 15 17.09 10.39 -7.29
CA ASP A 15 15.72 10.90 -7.16
C ASP A 15 14.66 9.94 -7.75
N HIS A 16 15.07 8.84 -8.39
CA HIS A 16 14.13 7.94 -9.05
C HIS A 16 13.07 7.39 -8.08
N SER A 17 13.47 7.08 -6.84
CA SER A 17 12.56 6.54 -5.82
C SER A 17 11.54 7.56 -5.32
N SER A 18 11.94 8.82 -5.15
CA SER A 18 11.06 9.89 -4.69
C SER A 18 10.09 10.34 -5.79
N GLU A 19 10.55 10.43 -7.03
CA GLU A 19 9.71 10.71 -8.20
C GLU A 19 8.66 9.61 -8.40
N LEU A 20 9.09 8.33 -8.33
CA LEU A 20 8.18 7.19 -8.43
C LEU A 20 7.13 7.20 -7.32
N LEU A 21 7.53 7.47 -6.08
CA LEU A 21 6.60 7.56 -4.95
C LEU A 21 5.60 8.72 -5.13
N SER A 22 6.07 9.86 -5.62
CA SER A 22 5.22 11.03 -5.95
C SER A 22 4.18 10.67 -7.01
N SER A 23 4.59 10.02 -8.11
CA SER A 23 3.67 9.54 -9.15
C SER A 23 2.65 8.53 -8.62
N LEU A 24 3.05 7.62 -7.72
CA LEU A 24 2.12 6.69 -7.08
C LEU A 24 1.11 7.41 -6.16
N ASN A 25 1.52 8.48 -5.50
CA ASN A 25 0.62 9.29 -4.67
C ASN A 25 -0.41 10.03 -5.54
N GLU A 26 0.01 10.60 -6.66
CA GLU A 26 -0.89 11.22 -7.63
C GLU A 26 -1.90 10.21 -8.18
N GLN A 27 -1.45 9.02 -8.56
CA GLN A 27 -2.35 7.93 -9.00
C GLN A 27 -3.38 7.57 -7.93
N ARG A 28 -2.95 7.47 -6.66
CA ARG A 28 -3.85 7.21 -5.53
C ARG A 28 -4.93 8.29 -5.40
N GLN A 29 -4.54 9.56 -5.45
CA GLN A 29 -5.46 10.70 -5.32
C GLN A 29 -6.47 10.76 -6.47
N LEU A 30 -6.05 10.43 -7.69
CA LEU A 30 -6.91 10.33 -8.87
C LEU A 30 -7.73 9.03 -8.92
N GLY A 31 -7.40 8.05 -8.08
CA GLY A 31 -7.99 6.70 -8.10
C GLY A 31 -7.57 5.87 -9.31
N HIS A 32 -6.48 6.23 -9.98
CA HIS A 32 -5.93 5.46 -11.09
C HIS A 32 -5.21 4.23 -10.58
N LEU A 33 -5.42 3.09 -11.24
CA LEU A 33 -4.77 1.79 -10.95
C LEU A 33 -4.96 1.28 -9.50
N CYS A 34 -5.79 1.94 -8.69
CA CYS A 34 -6.17 1.50 -7.36
C CYS A 34 -6.98 0.21 -7.43
N ASP A 35 -6.42 -0.86 -6.85
CA ASP A 35 -6.96 -2.21 -6.85
C ASP A 35 -7.49 -2.63 -5.46
N LEU A 36 -7.45 -1.72 -4.48
CA LEU A 36 -7.94 -1.91 -3.13
C LEU A 36 -8.67 -0.67 -2.61
N THR A 37 -9.76 -0.91 -1.88
CA THR A 37 -10.45 0.07 -1.05
C THR A 37 -10.40 -0.41 0.40
N ILE A 38 -9.80 0.38 1.28
CA ILE A 38 -9.84 0.15 2.73
C ILE A 38 -11.04 0.90 3.32
N ARG A 39 -11.81 0.23 4.15
CA ARG A 39 -12.91 0.81 4.91
C ARG A 39 -12.59 0.81 6.39
N THR A 40 -12.80 1.94 7.06
CA THR A 40 -12.72 2.05 8.52
C THR A 40 -13.77 3.04 9.00
N GLN A 41 -14.61 2.61 9.95
CA GLN A 41 -15.63 3.46 10.60
C GLN A 41 -16.51 4.25 9.60
N GLY A 42 -16.78 3.67 8.43
CA GLY A 42 -17.61 4.29 7.38
C GLY A 42 -16.86 5.19 6.39
N LEU A 43 -15.56 5.39 6.53
CA LEU A 43 -14.70 6.09 5.56
C LEU A 43 -14.01 5.11 4.61
N GLU A 44 -13.91 5.48 3.34
CA GLU A 44 -13.29 4.67 2.29
C GLU A 44 -12.00 5.29 1.76
N TYR A 45 -10.97 4.47 1.58
CA TYR A 45 -9.65 4.89 1.10
C TYR A 45 -9.21 3.99 -0.05
N ARG A 46 -9.13 4.53 -1.26
CA ARG A 46 -8.58 3.82 -2.41
C ARG A 46 -7.05 3.82 -2.37
N THR A 47 -6.44 2.69 -2.72
CA THR A 47 -5.00 2.48 -2.59
C THR A 47 -4.51 1.34 -3.49
N HIS A 48 -3.20 1.15 -3.53
CA HIS A 48 -2.52 0.09 -4.27
C HIS A 48 -2.09 -1.02 -3.31
N ARG A 49 -2.51 -2.26 -3.56
CA ARG A 49 -2.09 -3.44 -2.76
C ARG A 49 -0.57 -3.58 -2.73
N ALA A 50 0.09 -3.31 -3.85
CA ALA A 50 1.53 -3.40 -3.99
C ALA A 50 2.28 -2.44 -3.06
N VAL A 51 1.82 -1.18 -2.96
CA VAL A 51 2.44 -0.18 -2.09
C VAL A 51 2.27 -0.57 -0.62
N LEU A 52 1.06 -0.97 -0.23
CA LEU A 52 0.81 -1.40 1.15
C LEU A 52 1.59 -2.66 1.53
N ALA A 53 1.71 -3.65 0.64
CA ALA A 53 2.52 -4.83 0.87
C ALA A 53 4.02 -4.51 1.01
N ALA A 54 4.51 -3.48 0.32
CA ALA A 54 5.90 -3.04 0.42
C ALA A 54 6.17 -2.30 1.74
N CYS A 55 5.21 -1.49 2.21
CA CYS A 55 5.36 -0.65 3.39
C CYS A 55 4.96 -1.34 4.71
N SER A 56 4.18 -2.41 4.67
CA SER A 56 3.62 -3.06 5.86
C SER A 56 3.63 -4.58 5.76
N HIS A 57 4.25 -5.21 6.77
CA HIS A 57 4.27 -6.66 6.89
C HIS A 57 2.87 -7.26 7.10
N TYR A 58 1.98 -6.55 7.79
CA TYR A 58 0.58 -6.95 7.96
C TYR A 58 -0.11 -7.10 6.59
N PHE A 59 -0.07 -6.04 5.77
CA PHE A 59 -0.68 -6.06 4.44
C PHE A 59 0.02 -7.04 3.49
N LYS A 60 1.34 -7.17 3.59
CA LYS A 60 2.08 -8.18 2.83
C LYS A 60 1.52 -9.58 3.08
N LYS A 61 1.44 -10.01 4.35
CA LYS A 61 0.88 -11.31 4.71
C LYS A 61 -0.58 -11.45 4.29
N LEU A 62 -1.38 -10.41 4.51
CA LEU A 62 -2.79 -10.38 4.11
C LEU A 62 -2.96 -10.68 2.61
N PHE A 63 -2.09 -10.11 1.76
CA PHE A 63 -2.21 -10.25 0.31
C PHE A 63 -1.48 -11.46 -0.29
N THR A 64 -0.41 -11.96 0.36
CA THR A 64 0.38 -13.09 -0.17
C THR A 64 0.03 -14.44 0.45
N GLU A 65 -0.33 -14.49 1.73
CA GLU A 65 -0.54 -15.74 2.48
C GLU A 65 -2.02 -16.13 2.55
N GLY A 66 -2.91 -15.39 1.88
CA GLY A 66 -4.36 -15.65 1.92
C GLY A 66 -4.95 -15.52 3.33
N GLY A 67 -4.34 -14.69 4.18
CA GLY A 67 -4.63 -14.60 5.60
C GLY A 67 -6.01 -14.00 5.89
N GLY A 68 -7.06 -14.82 5.88
CA GLY A 68 -8.21 -14.85 6.81
C GLY A 68 -8.90 -13.55 7.29
N GLY A 69 -8.64 -12.38 6.73
CA GLY A 69 -9.18 -11.10 7.15
C GLY A 69 -9.93 -10.42 6.01
N ALA A 70 -11.24 -10.64 5.96
CA ALA A 70 -12.25 -9.76 5.36
C ALA A 70 -11.92 -9.08 4.01
N VAL A 71 -11.38 -9.79 3.02
CA VAL A 71 -11.68 -9.45 1.62
C VAL A 71 -13.11 -9.91 1.32
N MET A 72 -14.08 -9.13 1.80
CA MET A 72 -15.50 -9.30 1.45
C MET A 72 -15.72 -8.69 0.07
N GLY A 73 -15.44 -9.49 -0.95
CA GLY A 73 -15.63 -9.14 -2.36
C GLY A 73 -15.62 -10.39 -3.24
N ALA A 74 -16.68 -11.18 -3.11
CA ALA A 74 -17.17 -12.25 -4.00
C ALA A 74 -16.14 -13.06 -4.82
N GLY A 75 -15.77 -14.24 -4.30
CA GLY A 75 -15.14 -15.30 -5.09
C GLY A 75 -14.15 -16.11 -4.27
N GLY A 76 -14.63 -17.15 -3.58
CA GLY A 76 -13.77 -18.09 -2.88
C GLY A 76 -12.82 -18.82 -3.83
N GLY A 77 -11.66 -19.20 -3.31
CA GLY A 77 -10.69 -20.05 -3.98
C GLY A 77 -9.45 -19.27 -4.42
N GLY A 78 -8.34 -19.47 -3.70
CA GLY A 78 -7.07 -18.95 -4.14
C GLY A 78 -6.69 -19.54 -5.49
N THR A 79 -6.29 -18.68 -6.42
CA THR A 79 -5.14 -18.85 -7.31
C THR A 79 -4.86 -17.52 -8.00
N ALA A 80 -3.60 -17.34 -8.37
CA ALA A 80 -3.03 -16.27 -9.18
C ALA A 80 -3.95 -15.65 -10.24
N ALA A 81 -3.71 -14.36 -10.46
CA ALA A 81 -3.99 -13.59 -11.69
C ALA A 81 -5.47 -13.42 -12.11
N GLY A 82 -5.90 -12.16 -12.27
CA GLY A 82 -6.90 -11.82 -13.29
C GLY A 82 -8.28 -11.35 -12.84
N GLY A 83 -8.49 -11.00 -11.58
CA GLY A 83 -9.74 -10.32 -11.17
C GLY A 83 -9.63 -8.80 -11.32
N ALA A 84 -10.23 -8.23 -12.36
CA ALA A 84 -10.27 -6.77 -12.63
C ALA A 84 -11.14 -5.95 -11.64
N GLY A 85 -11.48 -6.51 -10.48
CA GLY A 85 -12.32 -5.88 -9.47
C GLY A 85 -11.49 -5.32 -8.33
N ALA A 86 -11.75 -4.06 -7.95
CA ALA A 86 -11.18 -3.47 -6.74
C ALA A 86 -11.60 -4.30 -5.52
N GLY A 87 -10.63 -4.81 -4.76
CA GLY A 87 -10.90 -5.52 -3.51
C GLY A 87 -11.33 -4.53 -2.43
N VAL A 88 -12.21 -4.94 -1.51
CA VAL A 88 -12.58 -4.15 -0.32
C VAL A 88 -12.05 -4.85 0.92
N CYS A 89 -11.41 -4.11 1.82
CA CYS A 89 -10.85 -4.59 3.08
C CYS A 89 -11.34 -3.72 4.25
N GLU A 90 -11.97 -4.34 5.24
CA GLU A 90 -12.43 -3.67 6.46
C GLU A 90 -11.31 -3.68 7.53
N LEU A 91 -11.05 -2.52 8.14
CA LEU A 91 -9.98 -2.27 9.10
C LEU A 91 -10.53 -1.56 10.35
N ASP A 92 -11.32 -2.30 11.15
CA ASP A 92 -12.02 -1.76 12.32
C ASP A 92 -11.10 -1.47 13.52
N PHE A 93 -9.90 -2.04 13.55
CA PHE A 93 -8.95 -1.84 14.66
C PHE A 93 -8.09 -0.57 14.52
N VAL A 94 -8.12 0.09 13.35
CA VAL A 94 -7.40 1.36 13.10
C VAL A 94 -8.42 2.46 12.84
N GLY A 95 -8.38 3.53 13.62
CA GLY A 95 -9.25 4.68 13.39
C GLY A 95 -8.92 5.43 12.08
N PRO A 96 -9.89 6.15 11.49
CA PRO A 96 -9.73 6.81 10.18
C PRO A 96 -8.59 7.85 10.14
N GLU A 97 -8.41 8.61 11.22
CA GLU A 97 -7.32 9.57 11.35
C GLU A 97 -5.94 8.89 11.32
N ALA A 98 -5.80 7.78 12.06
CA ALA A 98 -4.56 7.02 12.11
C ALA A 98 -4.28 6.33 10.77
N LEU A 99 -5.30 5.73 10.16
CA LEU A 99 -5.19 5.13 8.84
C LEU A 99 -4.81 6.17 7.77
N GLY A 100 -5.43 7.35 7.82
CA GLY A 100 -5.10 8.46 6.92
C GLY A 100 -3.64 8.86 7.02
N ALA A 101 -3.12 9.03 8.24
CA ALA A 101 -1.72 9.35 8.48
C ALA A 101 -0.76 8.24 7.99
N LEU A 102 -1.12 6.96 8.21
CA LEU A 102 -0.34 5.82 7.74
C LEU A 102 -0.33 5.71 6.20
N LEU A 103 -1.47 5.96 5.54
CA LEU A 103 -1.55 6.01 4.09
C LEU A 103 -0.75 7.18 3.54
N GLU A 104 -0.82 8.35 4.15
CA GLU A 104 -0.02 9.49 3.73
C GLU A 104 1.48 9.18 3.87
N PHE A 105 1.89 8.59 4.99
CA PHE A 105 3.27 8.12 5.17
C PHE A 105 3.69 7.12 4.08
N ALA A 106 2.84 6.14 3.76
CA ALA A 106 3.15 5.13 2.74
C ALA A 106 3.37 5.73 1.34
N TYR A 107 2.80 6.91 1.05
CA TYR A 107 2.86 7.56 -0.26
C TYR A 107 3.68 8.87 -0.29
N THR A 108 4.20 9.33 0.85
CA THR A 108 5.02 10.56 0.94
C THR A 108 6.31 10.37 1.74
N ALA A 109 6.52 9.18 2.31
CA ALA A 109 7.56 8.89 3.29
C ALA A 109 7.54 9.83 4.52
N THR A 110 6.44 10.55 4.76
CA THR A 110 6.31 11.55 5.82
C THR A 110 5.09 11.26 6.68
N LEU A 111 5.31 10.98 7.97
CA LEU A 111 4.23 10.77 8.92
C LEU A 111 3.84 12.10 9.58
N THR A 112 2.71 12.67 9.15
CA THR A 112 2.15 13.89 9.75
C THR A 112 0.94 13.51 10.59
N THR A 113 1.04 13.69 11.91
CA THR A 113 -0.06 13.42 12.86
C THR A 113 -0.03 14.41 14.02
N SER A 114 -1.18 14.65 14.63
CA SER A 114 -1.26 15.43 15.88
C SER A 114 -0.72 14.62 17.07
N SER A 115 -0.32 15.31 18.14
CA SER A 115 0.11 14.66 19.39
C SER A 115 -0.99 13.80 20.02
N ALA A 116 -2.26 14.17 19.84
CA ALA A 116 -3.41 13.41 20.33
C ALA A 116 -3.61 12.08 19.58
N ASN A 117 -3.28 12.05 18.29
CA ASN A 117 -3.47 10.88 17.42
C ASN A 117 -2.23 9.97 17.37
N MET A 118 -1.06 10.47 17.81
CA MET A 118 0.21 9.74 17.79
C MET A 118 0.15 8.37 18.50
N PRO A 119 -0.48 8.20 19.67
CA PRO A 119 -0.58 6.88 20.30
C PRO A 119 -1.35 5.87 19.44
N ALA A 120 -2.42 6.30 18.77
CA ALA A 120 -3.23 5.44 17.91
C ALA A 120 -2.46 5.01 16.65
N VAL A 121 -1.67 5.90 16.06
CA VAL A 121 -0.82 5.60 14.89
C VAL A 121 0.28 4.60 15.25
N LEU A 122 0.86 4.70 16.44
CA LEU A 122 1.94 3.80 16.88
C LEU A 122 1.45 2.41 17.32
N GLN A 123 0.15 2.28 17.61
CA GLN A 123 -0.48 1.03 18.03
C GLN A 123 -1.18 0.28 16.90
N ALA A 124 -1.32 0.91 15.73
CA ALA A 124 -1.89 0.34 14.51
C ALA A 124 -0.90 -0.63 13.83
#